data_AF-A0A4Q4YYF2-F1
#
_entry.id   AF-A0A4Q4YYF2-F1
#
_cell.length_a   1.000
_cell.length_b   1.000
_cell.length_c   1.000
_cell.angle_alpha   90.00
_cell.angle_beta   90.00
_cell.angle_gamma   90.00
#
_symmetry.space_group_name_H-M   'P 1'
#
loop_
_entity.id
_entity.type
_entity.pdbx_description
1 polymer ?
#
loop_
_entity_poly.entity_id
_entity_poly.type
_entity_poly.pdbx_seq_one_letter_code
_entity_poly.pdbx_strand_id
1 'polypeptide(L)'
;MGEYVQAPEVEAEFDLVVIGGGPTGLLSAVLAKQLEVSVCVIGRADALNARTQQYLEIVGVLDDLLPKGIKCNNLGRIVRGKYAIAADGARSTVRNALNISFTGTKPEMVWMVLDTFINTDFPVCSEIITFQLNGQSRVSWIPRERGMARFYVLQEGETTQERAESSIREHLAPYRVDFVKTEWFSTFDVRERITSTFVSNQGTGRVILAGDAAHVHSVNGGQGLNTGIADAFALSWRVITAIKCKKLAPGAALDLIRSYDTERRQVAQGVIDVAARLVRDTVHTAKQYVATIEKNAGYITGMGVSYDGLNSELISESERGLWKAGGEQGPRSCFRDLCTYFTLLPEKPKQEGISTHTPDTSPADHVFSSDVVSEEESCNLSRSDGGGGSDGLKLSGSSN
;
A
#
# COMPACT_ATOMS: atom_id res chain seq x y z
N MET A 1 20.53 10.26 -48.32
CA MET A 1 20.23 8.88 -47.90
C MET A 1 20.41 8.85 -46.39
N GLY A 2 19.33 8.72 -45.63
CA GLY A 2 19.41 8.69 -44.16
C GLY A 2 19.95 7.34 -43.71
N GLU A 3 21.00 7.33 -42.89
CA GLU A 3 21.54 6.14 -42.27
C GLU A 3 20.44 5.47 -41.44
N TYR A 4 20.08 4.24 -41.82
CA TYR A 4 19.29 3.36 -40.98
C TYR A 4 20.11 3.05 -39.73
N VAL A 5 19.79 3.69 -38.61
CA VAL A 5 20.30 3.26 -37.30
C VAL A 5 19.76 1.86 -37.06
N GLN A 6 20.64 0.88 -37.16
CA GLN A 6 20.33 -0.53 -36.92
C GLN A 6 19.74 -0.64 -35.51
N ALA A 7 18.53 -1.19 -35.40
CA ALA A 7 17.88 -1.37 -34.10
C ALA A 7 18.84 -2.17 -33.19
N PRO A 8 19.05 -1.76 -31.93
CA PRO A 8 19.99 -2.46 -31.06
C PRO A 8 19.60 -3.94 -30.91
N GLU A 9 20.58 -4.82 -30.75
CA GLU A 9 20.32 -6.25 -30.57
C GLU A 9 19.60 -6.52 -29.24
N VAL A 10 18.66 -7.47 -29.26
CA VAL A 10 17.95 -7.92 -28.04
C VAL A 10 18.94 -8.73 -27.20
N GLU A 11 19.22 -8.25 -26.00
CA GLU A 11 20.24 -8.80 -25.12
C GLU A 11 19.75 -10.06 -24.39
N ALA A 12 18.44 -10.15 -24.09
CA ALA A 12 17.83 -11.30 -23.43
C ALA A 12 16.29 -11.33 -23.56
N GLU A 13 15.72 -12.54 -23.54
CA GLU A 13 14.27 -12.78 -23.52
C GLU A 13 13.81 -13.30 -22.14
N PHE A 14 12.67 -12.78 -21.67
CA PHE A 14 12.05 -13.15 -20.42
C PHE A 14 10.54 -13.30 -20.61
N ASP A 15 9.90 -14.05 -19.72
CA ASP A 15 8.44 -14.12 -19.68
C ASP A 15 7.84 -12.81 -19.14
N LEU A 16 8.43 -12.25 -18.10
CA LEU A 16 7.97 -11.03 -17.45
C LEU A 16 9.11 -10.02 -17.28
N VAL A 17 8.86 -8.77 -17.68
CA VAL A 17 9.72 -7.64 -17.36
C VAL A 17 9.04 -6.78 -16.30
N VAL A 18 9.75 -6.43 -15.23
CA VAL A 18 9.26 -5.51 -14.20
C VAL A 18 10.08 -4.23 -14.30
N ILE A 19 9.41 -3.10 -14.47
CA ILE A 19 10.03 -1.79 -14.63
C ILE A 19 9.80 -1.00 -13.34
N GLY A 20 10.84 -0.85 -12.52
CA GLY A 20 10.80 -0.21 -11.20
C GLY A 20 11.12 -1.17 -10.05
N GLY A 21 12.23 -0.94 -9.35
CA GLY A 21 12.68 -1.74 -8.20
C GLY A 21 12.11 -1.29 -6.85
N GLY A 22 10.91 -0.68 -6.84
CA GLY A 22 10.20 -0.35 -5.60
C GLY A 22 9.47 -1.56 -5.01
N PRO A 23 8.83 -1.44 -3.83
CA PRO A 23 8.16 -2.55 -3.16
C PRO A 23 7.15 -3.30 -4.03
N THR A 24 6.29 -2.57 -4.75
CA THR A 24 5.32 -3.15 -5.69
C THR A 24 5.99 -3.98 -6.78
N GLY A 25 6.98 -3.41 -7.48
CA GLY A 25 7.69 -4.11 -8.55
C GLY A 25 8.47 -5.32 -8.05
N LEU A 26 9.21 -5.17 -6.94
CA LEU A 26 9.96 -6.28 -6.35
C LEU A 26 9.04 -7.40 -5.88
N LEU A 27 7.89 -7.10 -5.28
CA LEU A 27 6.91 -8.11 -4.91
C LEU A 27 6.36 -8.84 -6.14
N SER A 28 5.99 -8.13 -7.21
CA SER A 28 5.57 -8.77 -8.47
C SER A 28 6.65 -9.70 -9.03
N ALA A 29 7.92 -9.28 -8.97
CA ALA A 29 9.05 -10.10 -9.43
C ALA A 29 9.24 -11.36 -8.56
N VAL A 30 9.16 -11.23 -7.23
CA VAL A 30 9.29 -12.36 -6.30
C VAL A 30 8.18 -13.37 -6.51
N LEU A 31 6.91 -12.92 -6.58
CA LEU A 31 5.76 -13.80 -6.79
C LEU A 31 5.85 -14.54 -8.13
N ALA A 32 6.27 -13.86 -9.20
CA ALA A 32 6.49 -14.48 -10.50
C ALA A 32 7.62 -15.50 -10.48
N LYS A 33 8.76 -15.17 -9.84
CA LYS A 33 9.91 -16.07 -9.74
C LYS A 33 9.60 -17.32 -8.90
N GLN A 34 8.82 -17.20 -7.83
CA GLN A 34 8.35 -18.33 -7.02
C GLN A 34 7.51 -19.32 -7.83
N LEU A 35 6.84 -18.85 -8.90
CA LEU A 35 6.07 -19.68 -9.82
C LEU A 35 6.84 -19.99 -11.11
N GLU A 36 8.18 -19.96 -11.06
CA GLU A 36 9.09 -20.34 -12.15
C GLU A 36 8.88 -19.56 -13.45
N VAL A 37 8.36 -18.33 -13.36
CA VAL A 37 8.34 -17.40 -14.48
C VAL A 37 9.70 -16.73 -14.57
N SER A 38 10.29 -16.66 -15.77
CA SER A 38 11.54 -15.92 -15.97
C SER A 38 11.28 -14.41 -15.87
N VAL A 39 11.98 -13.73 -14.97
CA VAL A 39 11.76 -12.30 -14.66
C VAL A 39 13.04 -11.50 -14.85
N CYS A 40 12.91 -10.34 -15.51
CA CYS A 40 13.92 -9.29 -15.50
C CYS A 40 13.37 -8.06 -14.79
N VAL A 41 14.07 -7.56 -13.77
CA VAL A 41 13.75 -6.28 -13.14
C VAL A 41 14.66 -5.24 -13.74
N ILE A 42 14.08 -4.18 -14.30
CA ILE A 42 14.78 -3.04 -14.87
C ILE A 42 14.38 -1.80 -14.08
N GLY A 43 15.32 -0.93 -13.74
CA GLY A 43 14.96 0.33 -13.11
C GLY A 43 16.13 1.11 -12.56
N ARG A 44 15.83 2.06 -11.66
CA ARG A 44 16.85 2.92 -11.03
C ARG A 44 17.88 2.18 -10.18
N ALA A 45 17.75 0.86 -10.00
CA ALA A 45 18.74 0.02 -9.33
C ALA A 45 19.85 -0.46 -10.28
N ASP A 46 19.64 -0.38 -11.61
CA ASP A 46 20.64 -0.76 -12.61
C ASP A 46 21.77 0.27 -12.76
N ALA A 47 21.61 1.46 -12.18
CA ALA A 47 22.61 2.53 -12.18
C ALA A 47 22.50 3.37 -10.89
N LEU A 48 23.63 3.88 -10.40
CA LEU A 48 23.64 4.85 -9.30
C LEU A 48 22.95 6.15 -9.74
N ASN A 49 21.72 6.37 -9.29
CA ASN A 49 21.01 7.61 -9.57
C ASN A 49 21.60 8.79 -8.78
N ALA A 50 21.31 10.02 -9.20
CA ALA A 50 21.87 11.25 -8.60
C ALA A 50 21.65 11.34 -7.08
N ARG A 51 20.50 10.87 -6.55
CA ARG A 51 20.22 10.89 -5.11
C ARG A 51 21.08 9.87 -4.35
N THR A 52 21.30 8.68 -4.93
CA THR A 52 22.21 7.69 -4.36
C THR A 52 23.66 8.19 -4.40
N GLN A 53 24.07 8.85 -5.49
CA GLN A 53 25.39 9.48 -5.56
C GLN A 53 25.56 10.53 -4.46
N GLN A 54 24.56 11.39 -4.23
CA GLN A 54 24.58 12.38 -3.16
C GLN A 54 24.72 11.75 -1.76
N TYR A 55 24.09 10.61 -1.49
CA TYR A 55 24.30 9.89 -0.24
C TYR A 55 25.71 9.29 -0.12
N LEU A 56 26.25 8.72 -1.21
CA LEU A 56 27.62 8.20 -1.23
C LEU A 56 28.66 9.33 -1.09
N GLU A 57 28.34 10.54 -1.56
CA GLU A 57 29.16 11.75 -1.39
C GLU A 57 29.18 12.17 0.08
N ILE A 58 28.01 12.22 0.73
CA ILE A 58 27.89 12.51 2.18
C ILE A 58 28.67 11.50 3.02
N VAL A 59 28.65 10.22 2.63
CA VAL A 59 29.37 9.14 3.33
C VAL A 59 30.85 9.08 2.94
N GLY A 60 31.30 9.94 2.00
CA GLY A 60 32.71 10.05 1.59
C GLY A 60 33.24 8.88 0.75
N VAL A 61 32.35 8.08 0.16
CA VAL A 61 32.71 6.89 -0.64
C VAL A 61 32.45 7.07 -2.14
N LEU A 62 31.79 8.17 -2.54
CA LEU A 62 31.49 8.41 -3.95
C LEU A 62 32.77 8.59 -4.78
N ASP A 63 33.78 9.29 -4.26
CA ASP A 63 35.05 9.52 -4.97
C ASP A 63 35.83 8.22 -5.23
N ASP A 64 35.66 7.21 -4.39
CA ASP A 64 36.25 5.87 -4.58
C ASP A 64 35.46 5.00 -5.56
N LEU A 65 34.15 5.25 -5.70
CA LEU A 65 33.22 4.46 -6.51
C LEU A 65 33.06 5.03 -7.93
N LEU A 66 33.08 6.36 -8.08
CA LEU A 66 32.91 7.07 -9.36
C LEU A 66 33.93 6.61 -10.42
N PRO A 67 35.25 6.53 -10.14
CA PRO A 67 36.24 6.07 -11.10
C PRO A 67 36.08 4.60 -11.50
N LYS A 68 35.43 3.78 -10.65
CA LYS A 68 35.13 2.36 -10.89
C LYS A 68 33.81 2.17 -11.63
N GLY A 69 32.94 3.18 -11.62
CA GLY A 69 31.64 3.16 -12.26
C GLY A 69 31.71 3.59 -13.73
N ILE A 70 30.78 3.09 -14.53
CA ILE A 70 30.60 3.53 -15.92
C ILE A 70 29.45 4.55 -15.96
N LYS A 71 29.69 5.73 -16.54
CA LYS A 71 28.63 6.74 -16.74
C LYS A 71 27.65 6.23 -17.80
N CYS A 72 26.52 5.67 -17.37
CA CYS A 72 25.45 5.23 -18.26
C CYS A 72 24.46 6.39 -18.53
N ASN A 73 24.50 6.95 -19.75
CA ASN A 73 23.50 7.92 -20.22
C ASN A 73 22.23 7.23 -20.76
N ASN A 74 22.37 5.97 -21.18
CA ASN A 74 21.32 5.00 -21.50
C ASN A 74 21.93 3.63 -21.26
N LEU A 75 21.21 2.70 -20.63
CA LEU A 75 21.74 1.35 -20.41
C LEU A 75 21.96 0.59 -21.73
N GLY A 76 21.38 1.03 -22.87
CA GLY A 76 21.57 0.39 -24.18
C GLY A 76 21.01 -1.04 -24.29
N ARG A 77 20.61 -1.63 -23.16
CA ARG A 77 20.04 -2.97 -23.05
C ARG A 77 18.65 -2.99 -23.64
N ILE A 78 18.43 -3.89 -24.59
CA ILE A 78 17.08 -4.24 -25.06
C ILE A 78 16.69 -5.57 -24.46
N VAL A 79 15.61 -5.55 -23.68
CA VAL A 79 15.04 -6.74 -23.05
C VAL A 79 13.68 -7.01 -23.68
N ARG A 80 13.41 -8.27 -24.04
CA ARG A 80 12.11 -8.69 -24.55
C ARG A 80 11.34 -9.44 -23.47
N GLY A 81 10.12 -8.97 -23.17
CA GLY A 81 9.18 -9.63 -22.25
C GLY A 81 7.93 -10.09 -22.98
N LYS A 82 7.29 -11.20 -22.56
CA LYS A 82 5.92 -11.51 -23.00
C LYS A 82 4.92 -10.51 -22.41
N TYR A 83 5.15 -10.11 -21.16
CA TYR A 83 4.43 -9.06 -20.43
C TYR A 83 5.41 -8.10 -19.74
N ALA A 84 4.95 -6.89 -19.45
CA ALA A 84 5.67 -5.90 -18.65
C ALA A 84 4.79 -5.30 -17.55
N ILE A 85 5.28 -5.27 -16.31
CA ILE A 85 4.65 -4.54 -15.19
C ILE A 85 5.47 -3.27 -14.93
N ALA A 86 4.86 -2.11 -15.12
CA ALA A 86 5.44 -0.81 -14.82
C ALA A 86 5.03 -0.35 -13.42
N ALA A 87 5.99 -0.45 -12.50
CA ALA A 87 5.93 0.01 -11.11
C ALA A 87 7.02 1.07 -10.85
N ASP A 88 7.30 1.93 -11.83
CA ASP A 88 8.39 2.92 -11.84
C ASP A 88 8.01 4.27 -11.21
N GLY A 89 6.90 4.30 -10.47
CA GLY A 89 6.51 5.38 -9.56
C GLY A 89 5.75 6.55 -10.20
N ALA A 90 5.47 7.58 -9.39
CA ALA A 90 4.61 8.71 -9.76
C ALA A 90 5.04 9.45 -11.05
N ARG A 91 6.33 9.43 -11.39
CA ARG A 91 6.90 10.00 -12.62
C ARG A 91 7.16 8.95 -13.70
N SER A 92 6.33 7.90 -13.74
CA SER A 92 6.47 6.75 -14.64
C SER A 92 6.80 7.15 -16.07
N THR A 93 7.94 6.66 -16.55
CA THR A 93 8.40 6.82 -17.93
C THR A 93 7.56 5.97 -18.87
N VAL A 94 7.18 4.77 -18.43
CA VAL A 94 6.37 3.83 -19.20
C VAL A 94 4.97 4.38 -19.43
N ARG A 95 4.32 4.91 -18.39
CA ARG A 95 3.00 5.54 -18.52
C ARG A 95 3.01 6.66 -19.55
N ASN A 96 4.03 7.53 -19.49
CA ASN A 96 4.17 8.65 -20.43
C ASN A 96 4.42 8.14 -21.86
N ALA A 97 5.27 7.12 -22.04
CA ALA A 97 5.53 6.51 -23.35
C ALA A 97 4.28 5.84 -23.95
N LEU A 98 3.39 5.32 -23.12
CA LEU A 98 2.11 4.74 -23.53
C LEU A 98 1.01 5.81 -23.78
N ASN A 99 1.30 7.10 -23.54
CA ASN A 99 0.33 8.19 -23.64
C ASN A 99 -0.94 7.95 -22.78
N ILE A 100 -0.78 7.29 -21.63
CA ILE A 100 -1.89 7.08 -20.69
C ILE A 100 -2.03 8.35 -19.84
N SER A 101 -3.22 8.94 -19.84
CA SER A 101 -3.46 10.18 -19.08
C SER A 101 -3.38 9.90 -17.58
N PHE A 102 -2.90 10.89 -16.82
CA PHE A 102 -2.74 10.81 -15.37
C PHE A 102 -3.38 12.03 -14.72
N THR A 103 -4.70 11.98 -14.64
CA THR A 103 -5.55 13.09 -14.24
C THR A 103 -5.79 13.08 -12.74
N GLY A 104 -5.98 14.26 -12.17
CA GLY A 104 -6.48 14.41 -10.81
C GLY A 104 -6.19 15.78 -10.23
N THR A 105 -6.47 15.94 -8.95
CA THR A 105 -6.45 17.20 -8.22
C THR A 105 -5.13 17.40 -7.48
N LYS A 106 -4.74 18.66 -7.34
CA LYS A 106 -3.67 19.08 -6.44
C LYS A 106 -4.29 20.03 -5.41
N PRO A 107 -4.71 19.54 -4.24
CA PRO A 107 -5.03 20.42 -3.13
C PRO A 107 -3.79 21.28 -2.79
N GLU A 108 -3.97 22.56 -2.53
CA GLU A 108 -2.90 23.46 -2.08
C GLU A 108 -2.58 23.22 -0.59
N MET A 109 -2.25 21.98 -0.25
CA MET A 109 -1.90 21.55 1.10
C MET A 109 -0.54 20.87 1.08
N VAL A 110 0.38 21.44 1.86
CA VAL A 110 1.72 20.88 2.06
C VAL A 110 1.82 20.41 3.49
N TRP A 111 2.23 19.16 3.64
CA TRP A 111 2.45 18.54 4.93
C TRP A 111 3.94 18.39 5.18
N MET A 112 4.33 18.56 6.43
CA MET A 112 5.65 18.24 6.94
C MET A 112 5.61 16.89 7.65
N VAL A 113 6.65 16.08 7.44
CA VAL A 113 6.80 14.78 8.09
C VAL A 113 8.12 14.74 8.83
N LEU A 114 8.06 14.43 10.12
CA LEU A 114 9.21 14.38 11.00
C LEU A 114 9.28 12.98 11.62
N ASP A 115 10.37 12.25 11.37
CA ASP A 115 10.75 11.07 12.14
C ASP A 115 11.79 11.48 13.17
N THR A 116 11.39 11.51 14.44
CA THR A 116 12.16 12.15 15.50
C THR A 116 12.00 11.43 16.84
N PHE A 117 13.00 11.56 17.70
CA PHE A 117 12.95 11.13 19.09
C PHE A 117 12.65 12.34 19.96
N ILE A 118 11.59 12.24 20.77
CA ILE A 118 11.18 13.29 21.71
C ILE A 118 11.20 12.76 23.14
N ASN A 119 11.49 13.64 24.09
CA ASN A 119 11.21 13.44 25.51
C ASN A 119 9.99 14.30 25.87
N THR A 120 8.91 13.67 26.32
CA THR A 120 7.65 14.34 26.64
C THR A 120 6.97 13.70 27.83
N ASP A 121 6.19 14.49 28.57
CA ASP A 121 5.27 13.99 29.59
C ASP A 121 3.84 13.79 29.07
N PHE A 122 3.63 13.90 27.76
CA PHE A 122 2.38 13.52 27.11
C PHE A 122 2.13 12.01 27.28
N PRO A 123 0.91 11.58 27.66
CA PRO A 123 0.58 10.16 27.79
C PRO A 123 0.54 9.49 26.41
N VAL A 124 1.43 8.52 26.18
CA VAL A 124 1.53 7.81 24.90
C VAL A 124 0.72 6.52 24.87
N CYS A 125 0.20 6.17 23.70
CA CYS A 125 -0.40 4.87 23.41
C CYS A 125 0.19 4.31 22.10
N SER A 126 -0.15 3.07 21.78
CA SER A 126 0.28 2.41 20.53
C SER A 126 -0.54 2.82 19.29
N GLU A 127 -1.54 3.67 19.46
CA GLU A 127 -2.46 4.09 18.40
C GLU A 127 -2.02 5.41 17.75
N ILE A 128 -2.61 5.74 16.60
CA ILE A 128 -2.41 7.05 15.97
C ILE A 128 -3.15 8.10 16.79
N ILE A 129 -2.42 9.10 17.27
CA ILE A 129 -2.99 10.21 18.04
C ILE A 129 -3.13 11.40 17.10
N THR A 130 -4.30 12.04 17.11
CA THR A 130 -4.54 13.25 16.33
C THR A 130 -4.86 14.42 17.25
N PHE A 131 -4.14 15.51 17.09
CA PHE A 131 -4.21 16.69 17.95
C PHE A 131 -5.09 17.75 17.35
N GLN A 132 -5.95 18.31 18.19
CA GLN A 132 -6.80 19.44 17.84
C GLN A 132 -6.29 20.72 18.50
N LEU A 133 -6.09 21.76 17.69
CA LEU A 133 -5.83 23.12 18.16
C LEU A 133 -6.74 24.09 17.38
N ASN A 134 -7.36 25.05 18.07
CA ASN A 134 -8.26 26.04 17.47
C ASN A 134 -9.39 25.42 16.60
N GLY A 135 -9.91 24.26 17.01
CA GLY A 135 -10.97 23.56 16.30
C GLY A 135 -10.52 22.76 15.07
N GLN A 136 -9.21 22.66 14.82
CA GLN A 136 -8.65 22.00 13.63
C GLN A 136 -7.67 20.89 14.01
N SER A 137 -7.63 19.84 13.20
CA SER A 137 -6.97 18.57 13.43
C SER A 137 -5.70 18.43 12.57
N ARG A 138 -4.76 19.35 12.74
CA ARG A 138 -3.62 19.57 11.83
C ARG A 138 -2.35 18.78 12.15
N VAL A 139 -2.25 18.19 13.34
CA VAL A 139 -1.08 17.40 13.76
C VAL A 139 -1.49 15.98 14.11
N SER A 140 -0.80 15.00 13.54
CA SER A 140 -0.96 13.58 13.90
C SER A 140 0.37 12.98 14.30
N TRP A 141 0.35 12.17 15.36
CA TRP A 141 1.48 11.37 15.83
C TRP A 141 1.21 9.90 15.56
N ILE A 142 2.11 9.29 14.80
CA ILE A 142 2.19 7.85 14.57
C ILE A 142 3.38 7.31 15.38
N PRO A 143 3.14 6.48 16.42
CA PRO A 143 4.21 5.78 17.12
C PRO A 143 5.01 4.88 16.16
N ARG A 144 6.34 4.88 16.29
CA ARG A 144 7.26 4.10 15.45
C ARG A 144 8.15 3.20 16.31
N GLU A 145 8.82 2.28 15.65
CA GLU A 145 9.81 1.39 16.25
C GLU A 145 10.95 2.17 16.95
N ARG A 146 11.64 1.51 17.91
CA ARG A 146 12.75 2.10 18.69
C ARG A 146 12.35 3.30 19.57
N GLY A 147 11.06 3.53 19.79
CA GLY A 147 10.57 4.70 20.53
C GLY A 147 10.59 5.99 19.71
N MET A 148 10.70 5.89 18.38
CA MET A 148 10.63 7.03 17.48
C MET A 148 9.17 7.51 17.35
N ALA A 149 8.99 8.81 17.12
CA ALA A 149 7.72 9.42 16.79
C ALA A 149 7.75 9.89 15.33
N ARG A 150 6.73 9.52 14.55
CA ARG A 150 6.46 10.15 13.26
C ARG A 150 5.35 11.18 13.45
N PHE A 151 5.64 12.45 13.14
CA PHE A 151 4.63 13.49 13.08
C PHE A 151 4.27 13.86 11.66
N TYR A 152 2.98 14.02 11.41
CA TYR A 152 2.44 14.69 10.23
C TYR A 152 1.90 16.05 10.68
N VAL A 153 2.40 17.13 10.08
CA VAL A 153 2.01 18.50 10.44
C VAL A 153 1.53 19.22 9.19
N LEU A 154 0.26 19.63 9.18
CA LEU A 154 -0.32 20.50 8.16
C LEU A 154 -0.16 21.96 8.60
N GLN A 155 0.62 22.73 7.86
CA GLN A 155 0.82 24.15 8.15
C GLN A 155 0.85 24.99 6.87
N GLU A 156 0.32 26.20 6.98
CA GLU A 156 0.36 27.20 5.92
C GLU A 156 1.67 28.00 5.99
N GLY A 157 2.19 28.37 4.82
CA GLY A 157 3.39 29.20 4.72
C GLY A 157 4.69 28.39 4.69
N GLU A 158 5.64 28.78 5.54
CA GLU A 158 6.98 28.22 5.55
C GLU A 158 7.00 26.77 6.07
N THR A 159 7.71 25.88 5.35
CA THR A 159 7.72 24.43 5.61
C THR A 159 9.11 23.94 6.06
N THR A 160 9.58 24.46 7.19
CA THR A 160 10.86 24.08 7.83
C THR A 160 10.65 23.14 9.00
N GLN A 161 11.71 22.42 9.40
CA GLN A 161 11.66 21.54 10.56
C GLN A 161 11.32 22.32 11.83
N GLU A 162 11.90 23.50 12.03
CA GLU A 162 11.69 24.35 13.21
C GLU A 162 10.22 24.76 13.33
N ARG A 163 9.56 25.03 12.20
CA ARG A 163 8.13 25.34 12.16
C ARG A 163 7.27 24.14 12.56
N ALA A 164 7.59 22.97 12.03
CA ALA A 164 6.91 21.75 12.42
C ALA A 164 7.07 21.46 13.93
N GLU A 165 8.29 21.58 14.47
CA GLU A 165 8.54 21.39 15.89
C GLU A 165 7.78 22.40 16.76
N SER A 166 7.74 23.68 16.35
CA SER A 166 6.93 24.71 17.03
C SER A 166 5.45 24.32 17.04
N SER A 167 4.91 23.92 15.88
CA SER A 167 3.52 23.51 15.76
C SER A 167 3.20 22.31 16.64
N ILE A 168 4.09 21.32 16.70
CA ILE A 168 3.95 20.15 17.60
C ILE A 168 3.93 20.60 19.06
N ARG A 169 4.86 21.47 19.50
CA ARG A 169 4.87 22.00 20.89
C ARG A 169 3.58 22.73 21.22
N GLU A 170 3.05 23.53 20.31
CA GLU A 170 1.78 24.25 20.48
C GLU A 170 0.59 23.29 20.59
N HIS A 171 0.52 22.26 19.75
CA HIS A 171 -0.57 21.27 19.76
C HIS A 171 -0.53 20.34 20.97
N LEU A 172 0.65 20.09 21.53
CA LEU A 172 0.84 19.26 22.72
C LEU A 172 0.82 20.08 24.02
N ALA A 173 0.65 21.41 23.98
CA ALA A 173 0.55 22.19 25.21
C ALA A 173 -0.63 21.69 26.10
N PRO A 174 -0.46 21.61 27.44
CA PRO A 174 0.66 22.12 28.24
C PRO A 174 1.81 21.10 28.47
N TYR A 175 1.80 19.95 27.79
CA TYR A 175 2.84 18.93 27.97
C TYR A 175 4.20 19.42 27.46
N ARG A 176 5.28 19.04 28.16
CA ARG A 176 6.65 19.32 27.74
C ARG A 176 6.98 18.48 26.51
N VAL A 177 7.65 19.06 25.52
CA VAL A 177 8.12 18.33 24.33
C VAL A 177 9.54 18.79 23.99
N ASP A 178 10.51 17.95 24.30
CA ASP A 178 11.92 18.17 24.02
C ASP A 178 12.35 17.29 22.84
N PHE A 179 12.74 17.90 21.71
CA PHE A 179 13.25 17.18 20.55
C PHE A 179 14.70 16.79 20.79
N VAL A 180 14.98 15.48 20.81
CA VAL A 180 16.31 14.94 21.10
C VAL A 180 17.09 14.78 19.81
N LYS A 181 16.48 14.18 18.79
CA LYS A 181 17.12 13.92 17.49
C LYS A 181 16.08 13.68 16.40
N THR A 182 16.19 14.39 15.29
CA THR A 182 15.42 14.11 14.07
C THR A 182 16.24 13.25 13.12
N GLU A 183 15.76 12.04 12.80
CA GLU A 183 16.41 11.16 11.82
C GLU A 183 16.03 11.54 10.39
N TRP A 184 14.80 12.02 10.19
CA TRP A 184 14.34 12.39 8.86
C TRP A 184 13.28 13.50 8.90
N PHE A 185 13.41 14.45 7.97
CA PHE A 185 12.44 15.51 7.72
C PHE A 185 12.20 15.60 6.21
N SER A 186 10.93 15.74 5.82
CA SER A 186 10.56 16.06 4.44
C SER A 186 9.23 16.77 4.39
N THR A 187 9.00 17.46 3.29
CA THR A 187 7.68 17.95 2.91
C THR A 187 7.07 17.01 1.87
N PHE A 188 5.75 16.95 1.82
CA PHE A 188 5.03 16.34 0.71
C PHE A 188 3.84 17.20 0.30
N ASP A 189 3.67 17.37 -1.02
CA ASP A 189 2.45 17.91 -1.61
C ASP A 189 1.37 16.82 -1.61
N VAL A 190 0.15 17.16 -1.22
CA VAL A 190 -0.99 16.30 -1.52
C VAL A 190 -1.20 16.25 -3.04
N ARG A 191 -1.16 15.04 -3.61
CA ARG A 191 -1.46 14.79 -5.02
C ARG A 191 -2.40 13.61 -5.09
N GLU A 192 -3.50 13.80 -5.78
CA GLU A 192 -4.50 12.76 -6.03
C GLU A 192 -4.56 12.59 -7.53
N ARG A 193 -4.13 11.45 -8.04
CA ARG A 193 -4.07 11.18 -9.48
C ARG A 193 -4.32 9.72 -9.74
N ILE A 194 -5.03 9.45 -10.81
CA ILE A 194 -5.25 8.10 -11.32
C ILE A 194 -5.10 8.09 -12.82
N THR A 195 -4.63 6.98 -13.37
CA THR A 195 -4.58 6.82 -14.82
C THR A 195 -5.94 6.48 -15.39
N SER A 196 -6.20 6.89 -16.64
CA SER A 196 -7.46 6.54 -17.33
C SER A 196 -7.65 5.03 -17.51
N THR A 197 -6.55 4.28 -17.54
CA THR A 197 -6.50 2.82 -17.54
C THR A 197 -5.18 2.37 -16.93
N PHE A 198 -5.16 1.18 -16.35
CA PHE A 198 -3.96 0.54 -15.83
C PHE A 198 -3.30 -0.37 -16.88
N VAL A 199 -3.94 -0.62 -18.02
CA VAL A 199 -3.45 -1.54 -19.05
C VAL A 199 -3.21 -0.77 -20.35
N SER A 200 -2.16 -1.12 -21.10
CA SER A 200 -1.87 -0.46 -22.36
C SER A 200 -3.01 -0.62 -23.37
N ASN A 201 -3.55 0.51 -23.85
CA ASN A 201 -4.57 0.55 -24.91
C ASN A 201 -4.04 0.08 -26.27
N GLN A 202 -2.72 0.09 -26.46
CA GLN A 202 -2.06 -0.36 -27.68
C GLN A 202 -1.76 -1.86 -27.59
N GLY A 203 -2.05 -2.61 -28.67
CA GLY A 203 -1.77 -4.06 -28.74
C GLY A 203 -2.70 -4.91 -27.86
N THR A 204 -2.19 -6.02 -27.33
CA THR A 204 -2.97 -7.01 -26.54
C THR A 204 -2.84 -6.81 -25.02
N GLY A 205 -2.75 -5.57 -24.53
CA GLY A 205 -2.71 -5.26 -23.08
C GLY A 205 -1.49 -5.84 -22.35
N ARG A 206 -0.32 -5.92 -23.00
CA ARG A 206 0.87 -6.60 -22.44
C ARG A 206 1.72 -5.71 -21.53
N VAL A 207 1.45 -4.41 -21.46
CA VAL A 207 2.13 -3.50 -20.53
C VAL A 207 1.09 -3.00 -19.52
N ILE A 208 1.36 -3.24 -18.24
CA ILE A 208 0.41 -2.99 -17.16
C ILE A 208 1.06 -2.09 -16.11
N LEU A 209 0.38 -1.03 -15.69
CA LEU A 209 0.81 -0.09 -14.65
C LEU A 209 0.39 -0.61 -13.27
N ALA A 210 1.22 -0.41 -12.25
CA ALA A 210 0.93 -0.79 -10.86
C ALA A 210 1.49 0.21 -9.84
N GLY A 211 0.83 0.33 -8.69
CA GLY A 211 1.23 1.26 -7.62
C GLY A 211 1.28 2.71 -8.09
N ASP A 212 2.25 3.47 -7.61
CA ASP A 212 2.43 4.90 -7.94
C ASP A 212 2.53 5.22 -9.45
N ALA A 213 2.84 4.24 -10.30
CA ALA A 213 2.79 4.43 -11.75
C ALA A 213 1.35 4.59 -12.28
N ALA A 214 0.37 3.97 -11.61
CA ALA A 214 -1.04 3.92 -11.95
C ALA A 214 -1.92 4.88 -11.12
N HIS A 215 -1.63 5.02 -9.83
CA HIS A 215 -2.42 5.86 -8.92
C HIS A 215 -1.54 6.46 -7.82
N VAL A 216 -1.83 7.69 -7.44
CA VAL A 216 -1.17 8.42 -6.35
C VAL A 216 -2.27 9.10 -5.54
N HIS A 217 -2.18 9.05 -4.23
CA HIS A 217 -3.17 9.63 -3.35
C HIS A 217 -2.52 10.25 -2.11
N SER A 218 -3.30 10.97 -1.31
CA SER A 218 -2.81 11.53 -0.05
C SER A 218 -2.34 10.44 0.92
N VAL A 219 -1.43 10.80 1.83
CA VAL A 219 -0.95 9.91 2.89
C VAL A 219 -2.04 9.61 3.93
N ASN A 220 -3.05 10.47 4.05
CA ASN A 220 -4.13 10.30 5.01
C ASN A 220 -4.88 8.99 4.70
N GLY A 221 -5.00 8.11 5.70
CA GLY A 221 -5.52 6.75 5.52
C GLY A 221 -4.45 5.68 5.24
N GLY A 222 -3.17 6.07 5.07
CA GLY A 222 -2.03 5.13 5.06
C GLY A 222 -1.98 4.15 3.88
N GLN A 223 -2.70 4.41 2.78
CA GLN A 223 -2.94 3.39 1.75
C GLN A 223 -1.87 3.28 0.66
N GLY A 224 -0.85 4.14 0.62
CA GLY A 224 0.01 4.29 -0.57
C GLY A 224 0.71 3.00 -0.95
N LEU A 225 1.55 2.51 -0.03
CA LEU A 225 2.23 1.23 -0.19
C LEU A 225 1.23 0.06 -0.22
N ASN A 226 0.21 0.07 0.66
CA ASN A 226 -0.74 -1.03 0.79
C ASN A 226 -1.50 -1.31 -0.51
N THR A 227 -2.00 -0.27 -1.18
CA THR A 227 -2.71 -0.39 -2.46
C THR A 227 -1.78 -0.89 -3.56
N GLY A 228 -0.53 -0.42 -3.59
CA GLY A 228 0.49 -0.92 -4.53
C GLY A 228 0.88 -2.39 -4.28
N ILE A 229 0.89 -2.85 -3.04
CA ILE A 229 1.12 -4.27 -2.71
C ILE A 229 -0.09 -5.12 -3.12
N ALA A 230 -1.30 -4.63 -2.90
CA ALA A 230 -2.53 -5.28 -3.38
C ALA A 230 -2.56 -5.38 -4.91
N ASP A 231 -2.07 -4.38 -5.63
CA ASP A 231 -1.92 -4.44 -7.09
C ASP A 231 -0.94 -5.53 -7.53
N ALA A 232 0.23 -5.61 -6.89
CA ALA A 232 1.21 -6.66 -7.19
C ALA A 232 0.62 -8.05 -6.98
N PHE A 233 -0.12 -8.25 -5.89
CA PHE A 233 -0.82 -9.50 -5.61
C PHE A 233 -1.89 -9.79 -6.69
N ALA A 234 -2.76 -8.83 -6.99
CA ALA A 234 -3.82 -8.97 -7.98
C ALA A 234 -3.29 -9.25 -9.41
N LEU A 235 -2.13 -8.68 -9.76
CA LEU A 235 -1.47 -8.89 -11.05
C LEU A 235 -0.79 -10.25 -11.16
N SER A 236 -0.15 -10.68 -10.08
CA SER A 236 0.75 -11.85 -10.11
C SER A 236 0.05 -13.07 -10.71
N TRP A 237 -1.07 -13.51 -10.15
CA TRP A 237 -1.77 -14.69 -10.63
C TRP A 237 -2.33 -14.53 -12.05
N ARG A 238 -2.78 -13.33 -12.44
CA ARG A 238 -3.32 -13.06 -13.78
C ARG A 238 -2.24 -13.16 -14.86
N VAL A 239 -1.12 -12.46 -14.66
CA VAL A 239 0.00 -12.43 -15.59
C VAL A 239 0.66 -13.81 -15.66
N ILE A 240 0.85 -14.48 -14.52
CA ILE A 240 1.44 -15.82 -14.48
C ILE A 240 0.53 -16.85 -15.16
N THR A 241 -0.79 -16.76 -14.97
CA THR A 241 -1.77 -17.61 -15.66
C THR A 241 -1.72 -17.36 -17.17
N ALA A 242 -1.70 -16.10 -17.59
CA ALA A 242 -1.60 -15.73 -19.01
C ALA A 242 -0.29 -16.23 -19.67
N ILE A 243 0.80 -16.32 -18.90
CA ILE A 243 2.11 -16.83 -19.37
C ILE A 243 2.15 -18.37 -19.40
N LYS A 244 1.74 -19.04 -18.32
CA LYS A 244 1.97 -20.49 -18.13
C LYS A 244 0.81 -21.35 -18.64
N CYS A 245 -0.43 -20.85 -18.64
CA CYS A 245 -1.60 -21.65 -18.98
C CYS A 245 -1.74 -21.80 -20.51
N LYS A 246 -1.33 -22.96 -21.04
CA LYS A 246 -1.40 -23.29 -22.47
C LYS A 246 -2.82 -23.53 -22.99
N LYS A 247 -3.81 -23.70 -22.11
CA LYS A 247 -5.20 -24.08 -22.45
C LYS A 247 -6.20 -22.93 -22.30
N LEU A 248 -5.72 -21.68 -22.24
CA LEU A 248 -6.62 -20.52 -22.23
C LEU A 248 -7.40 -20.46 -23.55
N ALA A 249 -8.70 -20.18 -23.45
CA ALA A 249 -9.51 -19.89 -24.62
C ALA A 249 -8.94 -18.66 -25.35
N PRO A 250 -9.13 -18.54 -26.67
CA PRO A 250 -8.78 -17.34 -27.40
C PRO A 250 -9.40 -16.10 -26.73
N GLY A 251 -8.60 -15.06 -26.47
CA GLY A 251 -9.05 -13.85 -25.78
C GLY A 251 -8.93 -13.88 -24.25
N ALA A 252 -9.01 -15.06 -23.61
CA ALA A 252 -9.07 -15.16 -22.15
C ALA A 252 -7.85 -14.57 -21.42
N ALA A 253 -6.66 -14.61 -22.03
CA ALA A 253 -5.48 -13.95 -21.48
C ALA A 253 -5.60 -12.42 -21.43
N LEU A 254 -6.27 -11.82 -22.42
CA LEU A 254 -6.55 -10.39 -22.42
C LEU A 254 -7.62 -10.06 -21.39
N ASP A 255 -8.67 -10.89 -21.30
CA ASP A 255 -9.77 -10.69 -20.37
C ASP A 255 -9.29 -10.77 -18.90
N LEU A 256 -8.41 -11.74 -18.61
CA LEU A 256 -7.71 -11.82 -17.33
C LEU A 256 -6.99 -10.50 -16.99
N ILE A 257 -6.31 -9.89 -17.94
CA ILE A 257 -5.58 -8.63 -17.70
C ILE A 257 -6.52 -7.43 -17.61
N ARG A 258 -7.60 -7.39 -18.41
CA ARG A 258 -8.60 -6.31 -18.34
C ARG A 258 -9.36 -6.31 -17.04
N SER A 259 -9.67 -7.48 -16.48
CA SER A 259 -10.28 -7.57 -15.16
C SER A 259 -9.45 -6.87 -14.07
N TYR A 260 -8.12 -6.86 -14.17
CA TYR A 260 -7.28 -6.10 -13.24
C TYR A 260 -7.52 -4.60 -13.33
N ASP A 261 -7.60 -4.03 -14.55
CA ASP A 261 -7.94 -2.61 -14.71
C ASP A 261 -9.32 -2.31 -14.15
N THR A 262 -10.33 -3.09 -14.52
CA THR A 262 -11.71 -2.92 -14.05
C THR A 262 -11.80 -2.96 -12.52
N GLU A 263 -11.18 -3.94 -11.88
CA GLU A 263 -11.22 -4.15 -10.44
C GLU A 263 -10.37 -3.12 -9.68
N ARG A 264 -9.08 -3.01 -10.01
CA ARG A 264 -8.11 -2.27 -9.20
C ARG A 264 -8.18 -0.78 -9.42
N ARG A 265 -8.54 -0.31 -10.61
CA ARG A 265 -8.73 1.13 -10.85
C ARG A 265 -9.89 1.70 -10.06
N GLN A 266 -10.98 0.95 -9.91
CA GLN A 266 -12.14 1.37 -9.10
C GLN A 266 -11.81 1.36 -7.61
N VAL A 267 -11.08 0.36 -7.11
CA VAL A 267 -10.60 0.38 -5.72
C VAL A 267 -9.64 1.55 -5.47
N ALA A 268 -8.68 1.78 -6.37
CA ALA A 268 -7.75 2.90 -6.26
C ALA A 268 -8.48 4.25 -6.28
N GLN A 269 -9.54 4.40 -7.08
CA GLN A 269 -10.40 5.59 -7.07
C GLN A 269 -11.10 5.75 -5.71
N GLY A 270 -11.68 4.69 -5.15
CA GLY A 270 -12.29 4.74 -3.81
C GLY A 270 -11.29 5.15 -2.72
N VAL A 271 -10.06 4.62 -2.77
CA VAL A 271 -8.96 5.02 -1.88
C VAL A 271 -8.63 6.51 -2.05
N ILE A 272 -8.54 7.00 -3.28
CA ILE A 272 -8.31 8.44 -3.57
C ILE A 272 -9.44 9.28 -2.95
N ASP A 273 -10.69 8.89 -3.16
CA ASP A 273 -11.85 9.65 -2.70
C ASP A 273 -11.91 9.74 -1.16
N VAL A 274 -11.60 8.63 -0.48
CA VAL A 274 -11.49 8.57 0.98
C VAL A 274 -10.31 9.41 1.47
N ALA A 275 -9.12 9.25 0.88
CA ALA A 275 -7.94 10.01 1.25
C ALA A 275 -8.16 11.52 1.09
N ALA A 276 -8.80 11.94 0.00
CA ALA A 276 -9.16 13.32 -0.27
C ALA A 276 -10.14 13.89 0.76
N ARG A 277 -11.11 13.06 1.20
CA ARG A 277 -12.05 13.44 2.27
C ARG A 277 -11.33 13.62 3.60
N LEU A 278 -10.45 12.69 3.96
CA LEU A 278 -9.65 12.77 5.18
C LEU A 278 -8.77 14.02 5.19
N VAL A 279 -8.13 14.36 4.07
CA VAL A 279 -7.36 15.60 3.94
C VAL A 279 -8.23 16.82 4.23
N ARG A 280 -9.42 16.91 3.62
CA ARG A 280 -10.34 18.03 3.86
C ARG A 280 -10.85 18.09 5.29
N ASP A 281 -11.04 16.95 5.95
CA ASP A 281 -11.50 16.92 7.34
C ASP A 281 -10.42 17.33 8.35
N THR A 282 -9.15 17.44 7.96
CA THR A 282 -8.06 17.87 8.88
C THR A 282 -8.18 19.33 9.31
N VAL A 283 -8.89 20.17 8.56
CA VAL A 283 -9.21 21.56 8.98
C VAL A 283 -10.48 21.64 9.83
N HIS A 284 -11.04 20.50 10.24
CA HIS A 284 -12.17 20.38 11.15
C HIS A 284 -11.75 19.71 12.47
N THR A 285 -12.73 19.50 13.36
CA THR A 285 -12.47 18.95 14.71
C THR A 285 -11.93 17.52 14.64
N ALA A 286 -11.14 17.10 15.64
CA ALA A 286 -10.62 15.74 15.72
C ALA A 286 -11.75 14.69 15.80
N LYS A 287 -12.87 15.01 16.45
CA LYS A 287 -14.05 14.12 16.50
C LYS A 287 -14.64 13.85 15.10
N GLN A 288 -14.75 14.89 14.27
CA GLN A 288 -15.22 14.73 12.89
C GLN A 288 -14.21 13.92 12.07
N TYR A 289 -12.92 14.21 12.22
CA TYR A 289 -11.86 13.47 11.53
C TYR A 289 -11.89 11.97 11.86
N VAL A 290 -11.99 11.62 13.15
CA VAL A 290 -12.09 10.22 13.61
C VAL A 290 -13.38 9.56 13.11
N ALA A 291 -14.53 10.25 13.15
CA ALA A 291 -15.78 9.71 12.62
C ALA A 291 -15.68 9.41 11.10
N THR A 292 -14.96 10.23 10.33
CA THR A 292 -14.69 9.94 8.93
C THR A 292 -13.79 8.70 8.78
N ILE A 293 -12.78 8.53 9.63
CA ILE A 293 -11.96 7.30 9.65
C ILE A 293 -12.83 6.07 9.90
N GLU A 294 -13.65 6.08 10.95
CA GLU A 294 -14.51 4.95 11.32
C GLU A 294 -15.48 4.56 10.20
N LYS A 295 -16.15 5.56 9.62
CA LYS A 295 -17.09 5.35 8.50
C LYS A 295 -16.40 4.73 7.27
N ASN A 296 -15.12 5.00 7.07
CA ASN A 296 -14.35 4.53 5.92
C ASN A 296 -13.32 3.45 6.30
N ALA A 297 -13.48 2.80 7.46
CA ALA A 297 -12.53 1.83 7.98
C ALA A 297 -12.28 0.64 7.02
N GLY A 298 -13.27 0.26 6.21
CA GLY A 298 -13.11 -0.77 5.17
C GLY A 298 -12.02 -0.43 4.15
N TYR A 299 -11.95 0.83 3.68
CA TYR A 299 -10.91 1.29 2.76
C TYR A 299 -9.56 1.46 3.43
N ILE A 300 -9.53 1.89 4.70
CA ILE A 300 -8.29 2.13 5.47
C ILE A 300 -7.64 0.80 5.89
N THR A 301 -8.44 -0.22 6.19
CA THR A 301 -7.93 -1.56 6.54
C THR A 301 -7.63 -2.40 5.30
N GLY A 302 -8.14 -2.01 4.13
CA GLY A 302 -8.12 -2.84 2.92
C GLY A 302 -9.12 -4.00 2.93
N MET A 303 -9.87 -4.20 4.02
CA MET A 303 -10.81 -5.31 4.18
C MET A 303 -12.18 -5.04 3.53
N GLY A 304 -12.51 -3.77 3.26
CA GLY A 304 -13.75 -3.36 2.58
C GLY A 304 -13.66 -3.39 1.06
N VAL A 305 -12.64 -4.04 0.48
CA VAL A 305 -12.54 -4.20 -0.97
C VAL A 305 -13.61 -5.19 -1.44
N SER A 306 -14.54 -4.69 -2.24
CA SER A 306 -15.55 -5.46 -2.96
C SER A 306 -15.43 -5.14 -4.45
N TYR A 307 -15.54 -6.18 -5.27
CA TYR A 307 -15.60 -6.08 -6.72
C TYR A 307 -16.99 -6.38 -7.27
N ASP A 308 -17.98 -6.55 -6.39
CA ASP A 308 -19.38 -6.72 -6.76
C ASP A 308 -19.91 -5.49 -7.54
N GLY A 309 -20.72 -5.74 -8.56
CA GLY A 309 -21.28 -4.70 -9.43
C GLY A 309 -20.25 -3.95 -10.32
N LEU A 310 -18.96 -4.32 -10.28
CA LEU A 310 -17.92 -3.65 -11.07
C LEU A 310 -17.85 -4.11 -12.53
N ASN A 311 -18.70 -5.07 -12.93
CA ASN A 311 -18.70 -5.70 -14.25
C ASN A 311 -17.34 -6.30 -14.64
N SER A 312 -16.61 -6.88 -13.68
CA SER A 312 -15.39 -7.63 -13.98
C SER A 312 -15.72 -8.90 -14.75
N GLU A 313 -14.96 -9.16 -15.81
CA GLU A 313 -15.10 -10.34 -16.67
C GLU A 313 -14.90 -11.67 -15.92
N LEU A 314 -14.29 -11.63 -14.73
CA LEU A 314 -13.99 -12.81 -13.93
C LEU A 314 -14.96 -13.04 -12.77
N ILE A 315 -15.86 -12.09 -12.51
CA ILE A 315 -16.81 -12.19 -11.41
C ILE A 315 -18.12 -12.74 -11.97
N SER A 316 -18.30 -14.04 -11.76
CA SER A 316 -19.56 -14.73 -11.99
C SER A 316 -20.21 -15.07 -10.65
N GLU A 317 -21.54 -14.96 -10.56
CA GLU A 317 -22.32 -15.33 -9.38
C GLU A 317 -21.93 -16.75 -8.92
N SER A 318 -21.26 -16.82 -7.78
CA SER A 318 -20.88 -18.07 -7.13
C SER A 318 -20.67 -17.81 -5.64
N GLU A 319 -20.95 -18.83 -4.83
CA GLU A 319 -20.78 -18.76 -3.38
C GLU A 319 -20.20 -20.07 -2.82
N ARG A 320 -19.40 -19.95 -1.77
CA ARG A 320 -18.87 -21.10 -1.02
C ARG A 320 -18.82 -20.76 0.47
N GLY A 321 -19.82 -21.23 1.22
CA GLY A 321 -19.99 -20.85 2.62
C GLY A 321 -20.34 -19.37 2.74
N LEU A 322 -19.56 -18.61 3.53
CA LEU A 322 -19.76 -17.16 3.67
C LEU A 322 -19.14 -16.33 2.52
N TRP A 323 -18.39 -16.97 1.63
CA TRP A 323 -17.71 -16.28 0.53
C TRP A 323 -18.63 -16.15 -0.68
N LYS A 324 -18.83 -14.93 -1.15
CA LYS A 324 -19.53 -14.61 -2.39
C LYS A 324 -18.53 -14.01 -3.38
N ALA A 325 -18.58 -14.43 -4.64
CA ALA A 325 -17.73 -13.86 -5.68
C ALA A 325 -17.94 -12.35 -5.76
N GLY A 326 -16.84 -11.61 -5.80
CA GLY A 326 -16.85 -10.14 -5.78
C GLY A 326 -17.22 -9.51 -4.43
N GLY A 327 -17.75 -10.25 -3.45
CA GLY A 327 -18.14 -9.72 -2.14
C GLY A 327 -16.95 -9.36 -1.24
N GLU A 328 -17.25 -8.63 -0.16
CA GLU A 328 -16.26 -8.25 0.86
C GLU A 328 -15.56 -9.48 1.48
N GLN A 329 -14.31 -9.29 1.92
CA GLN A 329 -13.61 -10.33 2.66
C GLN A 329 -14.30 -10.53 4.02
N GLY A 330 -14.75 -11.76 4.29
CA GLY A 330 -15.50 -12.10 5.50
C GLY A 330 -14.75 -11.78 6.83
N PRO A 331 -15.44 -11.85 7.99
CA PRO A 331 -14.92 -11.39 9.27
C PRO A 331 -13.58 -12.02 9.69
N ARG A 332 -12.86 -11.31 10.56
CA ARG A 332 -11.47 -11.54 11.05
C ARG A 332 -11.09 -12.99 11.41
N SER A 333 -12.04 -13.87 11.70
CA SER A 333 -11.78 -15.28 12.05
C SER A 333 -11.23 -16.13 10.89
N CYS A 334 -11.38 -15.68 9.64
CA CYS A 334 -11.09 -16.52 8.46
C CYS A 334 -9.66 -16.38 7.88
N PHE A 335 -8.80 -15.51 8.43
CA PHE A 335 -7.43 -15.33 7.90
C PHE A 335 -6.51 -16.55 8.12
N ARG A 336 -6.87 -17.42 9.07
CA ARG A 336 -6.17 -18.69 9.32
C ARG A 336 -6.28 -19.65 8.12
N ASP A 337 -7.37 -19.60 7.37
CA ASP A 337 -7.63 -20.52 6.26
C ASP A 337 -6.93 -20.12 4.95
N LEU A 338 -6.70 -18.82 4.73
CA LEU A 338 -5.93 -18.33 3.57
C LEU A 338 -4.44 -18.70 3.70
N CYS A 339 -3.87 -18.61 4.90
CA CYS A 339 -2.51 -19.13 5.15
C CYS A 339 -2.47 -20.65 4.94
N THR A 340 -3.51 -21.37 5.37
CA THR A 340 -3.58 -22.84 5.23
C THR A 340 -3.67 -23.29 3.77
N TYR A 341 -4.37 -22.54 2.91
CA TYR A 341 -4.45 -22.81 1.46
C TYR A 341 -3.13 -22.57 0.72
N PHE A 342 -2.26 -21.69 1.22
CA PHE A 342 -0.93 -21.40 0.63
C PHE A 342 0.21 -22.22 1.24
N THR A 343 0.01 -22.91 2.37
CA THR A 343 0.97 -23.91 2.91
C THR A 343 0.99 -25.24 2.16
N LEU A 344 0.21 -25.43 1.09
CA LEU A 344 0.34 -26.58 0.17
C LEU A 344 1.48 -26.38 -0.85
N LEU A 345 2.61 -25.84 -0.41
CA LEU A 345 3.87 -25.98 -1.13
C LEU A 345 4.41 -27.39 -0.81
N PRO A 346 4.89 -28.16 -1.80
CA PRO A 346 5.59 -29.40 -1.48
C PRO A 346 6.78 -29.08 -0.59
N GLU A 347 6.85 -29.72 0.58
CA GLU A 347 8.02 -29.67 1.44
C GLU A 347 9.25 -29.98 0.58
N LYS A 348 10.27 -29.11 0.63
CA LYS A 348 11.56 -29.43 0.03
C LYS A 348 12.04 -30.75 0.63
N PRO A 349 12.55 -31.70 -0.17
CA PRO A 349 13.15 -32.90 0.38
C PRO A 349 14.28 -32.50 1.32
N LYS A 350 14.26 -33.06 2.54
CA LYS A 350 15.31 -32.88 3.55
C LYS A 350 16.66 -33.18 2.89
N GLN A 351 17.53 -32.17 2.80
CA GLN A 351 18.94 -32.42 2.52
C GLN A 351 19.55 -33.05 3.77
N GLU A 352 19.91 -34.33 3.67
CA GLU A 352 20.73 -35.01 4.66
C GLU A 352 22.15 -34.41 4.67
N GLY A 353 22.61 -34.05 5.86
CA GLY A 353 24.01 -34.20 6.28
C GLY A 353 25.03 -33.22 5.72
N ILE A 354 25.17 -32.04 6.35
CA ILE A 354 26.49 -31.42 6.51
C ILE A 354 26.65 -31.02 7.99
N SER A 355 27.52 -31.78 8.67
CA SER A 355 28.02 -31.49 10.02
C SER A 355 28.97 -30.29 9.96
N THR A 356 28.67 -29.23 10.72
CA THR A 356 29.67 -28.26 11.13
C THR A 356 29.52 -28.01 12.63
N HIS A 357 30.49 -28.49 13.39
CA HIS A 357 30.67 -28.25 14.81
C HIS A 357 30.73 -26.75 15.14
N THR A 358 29.96 -26.33 16.15
CA THR A 358 30.28 -25.15 16.98
C THR A 358 30.17 -25.53 18.45
N PRO A 359 31.10 -25.11 19.33
CA PRO A 359 31.12 -25.55 20.72
C PRO A 359 30.07 -24.85 21.60
N ASP A 360 29.54 -25.68 22.48
CA ASP A 360 28.72 -25.47 23.66
C ASP A 360 29.04 -24.22 24.52
N THR A 361 28.03 -23.40 24.78
CA THR A 361 27.80 -22.75 26.08
C THR A 361 26.30 -22.72 26.35
N SER A 362 25.89 -23.25 27.51
CA SER A 362 24.54 -23.74 27.83
C SER A 362 23.44 -22.65 27.93
N PRO A 363 22.16 -23.06 27.83
CA PRO A 363 20.99 -22.19 27.85
C PRO A 363 20.46 -21.95 29.27
N ALA A 364 19.85 -20.78 29.49
CA ALA A 364 18.93 -20.54 30.59
C ALA A 364 17.50 -20.63 30.07
N ASP A 365 16.71 -21.48 30.72
CA ASP A 365 15.33 -21.83 30.41
C ASP A 365 14.38 -20.62 30.50
N HIS A 366 13.67 -20.33 29.41
CA HIS A 366 12.34 -19.74 29.48
C HIS A 366 11.42 -20.43 28.46
N VAL A 367 10.66 -21.40 28.99
CA VAL A 367 9.55 -22.07 28.34
C VAL A 367 8.44 -21.04 28.08
N PHE A 368 8.14 -20.75 26.82
CA PHE A 368 6.90 -20.10 26.42
C PHE A 368 5.77 -21.14 26.48
N SER A 369 5.01 -21.15 27.58
CA SER A 369 3.71 -21.82 27.63
C SER A 369 2.69 -21.03 26.82
N SER A 370 2.03 -21.71 25.89
CA SER A 370 0.89 -21.19 25.16
C SER A 370 -0.39 -21.39 25.98
N ASP A 371 -0.65 -20.51 26.94
CA ASP A 371 -1.93 -20.45 27.65
C ASP A 371 -2.62 -19.12 27.31
N VAL A 372 -3.48 -19.16 26.30
CA VAL A 372 -4.47 -18.11 26.03
C VAL A 372 -5.60 -18.31 27.02
N VAL A 373 -5.62 -17.52 28.09
CA VAL A 373 -6.75 -17.42 29.01
C VAL A 373 -7.88 -16.67 28.29
N SER A 374 -9.00 -17.35 28.12
CA SER A 374 -10.29 -16.79 27.71
C SER A 374 -10.94 -16.07 28.88
N GLU A 375 -11.10 -14.76 28.81
CA GLU A 375 -12.04 -14.01 29.65
C GLU A 375 -13.21 -13.55 28.78
N GLU A 376 -14.32 -14.26 28.89
CA GLU A 376 -15.66 -13.80 28.51
C GLU A 376 -16.21 -12.96 29.67
N GLU A 377 -16.36 -11.64 29.47
CA GLU A 377 -17.30 -10.86 30.28
C GLU A 377 -18.56 -10.57 29.46
N SER A 378 -19.60 -11.31 29.84
CA SER A 378 -20.99 -11.15 29.45
C SER A 378 -21.56 -9.80 29.87
N CYS A 379 -22.03 -8.99 28.91
CA CYS A 379 -22.98 -7.92 29.19
C CYS A 379 -24.37 -8.33 28.63
N ASN A 380 -25.22 -8.79 29.55
CA ASN A 380 -26.61 -9.16 29.31
C ASN A 380 -27.45 -7.97 28.82
N LEU A 381 -28.05 -8.09 27.65
CA LEU A 381 -29.26 -7.35 27.28
C LEU A 381 -30.33 -8.35 26.85
N SER A 382 -31.24 -8.62 27.79
CA SER A 382 -32.41 -9.46 27.63
C SER A 382 -33.32 -8.93 26.51
N ARG A 383 -33.51 -9.73 25.45
CA ARG A 383 -34.68 -9.65 24.58
C ARG A 383 -35.71 -10.65 25.09
N SER A 384 -36.87 -10.15 25.51
CA SER A 384 -38.07 -10.96 25.71
C SER A 384 -38.97 -10.83 24.47
N ASP A 385 -39.18 -11.94 23.77
CA ASP A 385 -40.19 -12.10 22.73
C ASP A 385 -41.54 -12.53 23.32
N GLY A 386 -42.62 -12.11 22.65
CA GLY A 386 -44.01 -12.55 22.85
C GLY A 386 -44.96 -11.34 22.85
N GLY A 387 -45.93 -11.15 21.96
CA GLY A 387 -46.63 -12.07 21.08
C GLY A 387 -48.13 -12.05 21.41
N GLY A 388 -48.89 -11.14 20.77
CA GLY A 388 -50.33 -11.28 20.52
C GLY A 388 -51.33 -10.82 21.61
N GLY A 389 -52.42 -10.20 21.15
CA GLY A 389 -53.71 -10.21 21.88
C GLY A 389 -54.39 -8.86 22.07
N SER A 390 -55.44 -8.65 21.30
CA SER A 390 -56.54 -7.67 21.42
C SER A 390 -56.99 -7.33 22.85
N ASP A 391 -57.27 -6.06 23.12
CA ASP A 391 -58.64 -5.56 23.32
C ASP A 391 -58.65 -4.08 23.71
N GLY A 392 -59.64 -3.36 23.19
CA GLY A 392 -59.78 -1.92 23.38
C GLY A 392 -60.29 -1.55 24.76
N LEU A 393 -59.83 -0.40 25.26
CA LEU A 393 -60.62 0.43 26.15
C LEU A 393 -60.37 1.90 25.84
N LYS A 394 -61.41 2.57 25.36
CA LYS A 394 -61.60 4.02 25.47
C LYS A 394 -61.63 4.39 26.95
N LEU A 395 -61.11 5.57 27.32
CA LEU A 395 -61.91 6.70 27.81
C LEU A 395 -61.04 7.85 28.33
N SER A 396 -61.24 9.01 27.70
CA SER A 396 -61.44 10.37 28.27
C SER A 396 -60.51 10.94 29.35
N GLY A 397 -60.12 12.21 29.15
CA GLY A 397 -60.03 13.15 30.29
C GLY A 397 -59.09 14.34 30.14
N SER A 398 -59.55 15.37 29.42
CA SER A 398 -59.38 16.82 29.70
C SER A 398 -58.06 17.39 30.26
N SER A 399 -57.40 18.18 29.41
CA SER A 399 -57.01 19.60 29.63
C SER A 399 -56.88 20.15 31.06
N ASN A 400 -55.68 20.68 31.35
CA ASN A 400 -55.45 22.14 31.46
C ASN A 400 -54.04 22.48 30.98
#